data_AF-A0AAE0S892-F1
#
_entry.id   AF-A0AAE0S892-F1
#
_cell.length_a   1.000
_cell.length_b   1.000
_cell.length_c   1.000
_cell.angle_alpha   90.00
_cell.angle_beta   90.00
_cell.angle_gamma   90.00
#
_symmetry.space_group_name_H-M   'P 1'
#
loop_
_entity.id
_entity.type
_entity.pdbx_description
1 polymer ?
#
loop_
_entity_poly.entity_id
_entity_poly.type
_entity_poly.pdbx_seq_one_letter_code
_entity_poly.pdbx_strand_id
1 'polypeptide(L)'
;MDSDSKGYGMDSDSLGYGMDSGELGFGMENRDILDVGMESDMLGFGMDKDVLGLGMDSDMLGSGMNSDLLDFGMESDMLGFGMDKDVLGLGMDSDMLGSGMNSDLLDFGMEIGIFGFEMESDMLAYGMISIMLGFGMDSDLG
;
A
#
# COMPACT_ATOMS: atom_id res chain seq x y z
N MET A 1 20.58 -11.70 6.00
CA MET A 1 20.17 -12.14 7.36
C MET A 1 18.72 -11.80 7.30
N ASP A 2 17.91 -12.82 7.07
CA ASP A 2 16.59 -12.64 6.49
C ASP A 2 15.59 -12.83 7.63
N SER A 3 14.64 -11.92 7.75
CA SER A 3 13.78 -11.82 8.92
C SER A 3 12.33 -11.89 8.49
N ASP A 4 11.71 -13.05 8.74
CA ASP A 4 10.27 -13.23 8.58
C ASP A 4 9.57 -13.09 9.92
N SER A 5 8.55 -12.24 9.96
CA SER A 5 7.86 -11.81 11.16
C SER A 5 6.34 -12.02 11.04
N LYS A 6 5.69 -12.50 12.11
CA LYS A 6 4.25 -12.77 12.14
C LYS A 6 3.61 -12.20 13.40
N GLY A 7 2.73 -11.21 13.23
CA GLY A 7 1.97 -10.56 14.29
C GLY A 7 0.48 -10.94 14.28
N TYR A 8 -0.01 -11.50 15.39
CA TYR A 8 -1.43 -11.79 15.63
C TYR A 8 -1.87 -11.15 16.96
N GLY A 9 -2.81 -10.20 16.94
CA GLY A 9 -3.24 -9.51 18.16
C GLY A 9 -4.36 -8.49 17.95
N MET A 10 -4.87 -7.90 19.04
CA MET A 10 -5.79 -6.75 18.98
C MET A 10 -5.03 -5.48 18.55
N ASP A 11 -3.94 -5.17 19.27
CA ASP A 11 -2.89 -4.22 18.90
C ASP A 11 -1.55 -4.96 18.82
N SER A 12 -0.78 -4.79 17.74
CA SER A 12 0.57 -5.39 17.62
C SER A 12 1.39 -4.69 16.54
N ASP A 13 2.46 -4.01 16.95
CA ASP A 13 3.47 -3.48 16.02
C ASP A 13 4.40 -4.61 15.58
N SER A 14 4.84 -4.54 14.34
CA SER A 14 5.66 -5.57 13.72
C SER A 14 6.81 -4.90 12.96
N LEU A 15 8.03 -5.43 13.13
CA LEU A 15 9.25 -4.92 12.49
C LEU A 15 10.02 -6.05 11.81
N GLY A 16 10.23 -5.91 10.50
CA GLY A 16 11.13 -6.73 9.68
C GLY A 16 12.39 -5.96 9.26
N TYR A 17 13.54 -6.65 9.24
CA TYR A 17 14.81 -6.12 8.72
C TYR A 17 15.61 -7.23 8.06
N GLY A 18 16.02 -7.07 6.81
CA GLY A 18 16.75 -8.15 6.14
C GLY A 18 17.41 -7.76 4.83
N MET A 19 17.99 -8.77 4.18
CA MET A 19 18.26 -8.65 2.75
C MET A 19 16.97 -9.00 2.01
N ASP A 20 16.37 -10.12 2.42
CA ASP A 20 14.98 -10.46 2.16
C ASP A 20 14.22 -10.43 3.50
N SER A 21 13.08 -9.76 3.54
CA SER A 21 12.25 -9.68 4.74
C SER A 21 10.77 -9.73 4.38
N GLY A 22 9.98 -10.28 5.31
CA GLY A 22 8.56 -10.48 5.08
C GLY A 22 7.76 -10.34 6.35
N GLU A 23 6.65 -9.60 6.28
CA GLU A 23 5.84 -9.30 7.44
C GLU A 23 4.34 -9.56 7.22
N LEU A 24 3.76 -10.34 8.15
CA LEU A 24 2.37 -10.75 8.08
C LEU A 24 1.62 -10.32 9.34
N GLY A 25 0.56 -9.53 9.14
CA GLY A 25 -0.25 -9.01 10.23
C GLY A 25 -1.76 -9.26 10.08
N PHE A 26 -2.40 -9.93 11.05
CA PHE A 26 -3.87 -9.93 11.24
C PHE A 26 -4.34 -9.35 12.61
N GLY A 27 -5.32 -8.43 12.62
CA GLY A 27 -5.71 -7.68 13.82
C GLY A 27 -7.01 -6.89 13.68
N MET A 28 -7.60 -6.49 14.82
CA MET A 28 -8.91 -5.81 14.88
C MET A 28 -8.82 -4.31 15.24
N GLU A 29 -7.65 -3.82 15.67
CA GLU A 29 -7.36 -2.40 15.96
C GLU A 29 -6.05 -1.97 15.24
N ASN A 30 -5.58 -0.74 15.54
CA ASN A 30 -4.44 -0.06 14.90
C ASN A 30 -3.17 -0.92 14.91
N ARG A 31 -2.49 -0.98 13.75
CA ARG A 31 -1.17 -1.60 13.66
C ARG A 31 -0.23 -0.85 12.75
N ASP A 32 0.98 -0.69 13.27
CA ASP A 32 2.12 -0.16 12.54
C ASP A 32 2.99 -1.35 12.09
N ILE A 33 3.22 -1.46 10.79
CA ILE A 33 4.10 -2.48 10.22
C ILE A 33 5.23 -1.77 9.48
N LEU A 34 6.48 -2.10 9.84
CA LEU A 34 7.66 -1.53 9.19
C LEU A 34 8.56 -2.67 8.71
N ASP A 35 8.75 -2.75 7.40
CA ASP A 35 9.71 -3.69 6.82
C ASP A 35 10.77 -2.95 6.00
N VAL A 36 12.03 -3.32 6.25
CA VAL A 36 13.19 -2.68 5.62
C VAL A 36 14.14 -3.76 5.09
N GLY A 37 14.17 -3.88 3.76
CA GLY A 37 14.92 -4.92 3.06
C GLY A 37 15.57 -4.43 1.77
N MET A 38 16.25 -5.32 1.07
CA MET A 38 16.44 -5.14 -0.38
C MET A 38 15.20 -5.66 -1.10
N GLU A 39 14.68 -6.81 -0.67
CA GLU A 39 13.36 -7.35 -1.04
C GLU A 39 12.46 -7.35 0.21
N SER A 40 11.26 -6.80 0.09
CA SER A 40 10.31 -6.63 1.20
C SER A 40 8.89 -7.05 0.81
N ASP A 41 8.35 -8.08 1.47
CA ASP A 41 7.00 -8.60 1.20
C ASP A 41 6.07 -8.39 2.40
N MET A 42 4.97 -7.68 2.21
CA MET A 42 4.08 -7.38 3.33
C MET A 42 2.60 -7.65 3.08
N LEU A 43 1.97 -8.41 3.99
CA LEU A 43 0.51 -8.63 3.99
C LEU A 43 -0.15 -8.18 5.31
N GLY A 44 -1.10 -7.25 5.23
CA GLY A 44 -1.79 -6.68 6.38
C GLY A 44 -3.32 -6.68 6.27
N PHE A 45 -4.02 -7.32 7.21
CA PHE A 45 -5.49 -7.34 7.30
C PHE A 45 -6.01 -6.85 8.66
N GLY A 46 -7.01 -5.96 8.69
CA GLY A 46 -7.51 -5.35 9.93
C GLY A 46 -8.26 -4.04 9.72
N MET A 47 -8.83 -3.48 10.80
CA MET A 47 -9.65 -2.26 10.70
C MET A 47 -8.83 -1.05 10.32
N ASP A 48 -7.81 -0.70 11.10
CA ASP A 48 -6.97 0.49 10.91
C ASP A 48 -5.49 0.07 10.89
N LYS A 49 -4.71 0.55 9.92
CA LYS A 49 -3.30 0.13 9.74
C LYS A 49 -2.47 1.22 9.09
N ASP A 50 -1.24 1.37 9.59
CA ASP A 50 -0.20 2.16 8.95
C ASP A 50 0.93 1.22 8.57
N VAL A 51 1.37 1.30 7.32
CA VAL A 51 2.35 0.37 6.80
C VAL A 51 3.41 1.10 6.00
N LEU A 52 4.67 0.87 6.36
CA LEU A 52 5.84 1.43 5.67
C LEU A 52 6.75 0.31 5.16
N GLY A 53 6.91 0.25 3.83
CA GLY A 53 7.93 -0.55 3.16
C GLY A 53 9.12 0.33 2.74
N LEU A 54 10.35 -0.12 3.00
CA LEU A 54 11.57 0.50 2.49
C LEU A 54 12.45 -0.57 1.83
N GLY A 55 12.47 -0.59 0.50
CA GLY A 55 13.06 -1.66 -0.30
C GLY A 55 13.94 -1.17 -1.46
N MET A 56 14.62 -2.09 -2.14
CA MET A 56 14.88 -1.91 -3.58
C MET A 56 13.66 -2.41 -4.35
N ASP A 57 13.13 -3.57 -3.96
CA ASP A 57 11.92 -4.17 -4.50
C ASP A 57 10.95 -4.43 -3.34
N SER A 58 9.71 -3.98 -3.47
CA SER A 58 8.71 -4.05 -2.40
C SER A 58 7.33 -4.41 -2.92
N ASP A 59 6.73 -5.44 -2.31
CA ASP A 59 5.39 -5.92 -2.62
C ASP A 59 4.49 -5.78 -1.39
N MET A 60 3.37 -5.09 -1.56
CA MET A 60 2.52 -4.75 -0.43
C MET A 60 1.04 -4.99 -0.70
N LEU A 61 0.42 -5.76 0.20
CA LEU A 61 -0.98 -6.17 0.08
C LEU A 61 -1.74 -5.88 1.38
N GLY A 62 -2.63 -4.90 1.32
CA GLY A 62 -3.41 -4.44 2.46
C GLY A 62 -4.92 -4.60 2.25
N SER A 63 -5.64 -5.03 3.28
CA SER A 63 -7.09 -4.82 3.31
C SER A 63 -7.63 -4.38 4.67
N GLY A 64 -8.45 -3.34 4.70
CA GLY A 64 -9.02 -2.80 5.94
C GLY A 64 -10.16 -1.82 5.80
N MET A 65 -10.57 -1.21 6.91
CA MET A 65 -11.53 -0.11 6.90
C MET A 65 -10.81 1.19 6.60
N ASN A 66 -9.74 1.48 7.35
CA ASN A 66 -8.83 2.59 7.11
C ASN A 66 -7.40 2.05 6.92
N SER A 67 -6.65 2.59 5.97
CA SER A 67 -5.24 2.22 5.84
C SER A 67 -4.38 3.26 5.14
N ASP A 68 -3.23 3.52 5.75
CA ASP A 68 -2.19 4.37 5.18
C ASP A 68 -1.00 3.49 4.77
N LEU A 69 -0.68 3.53 3.50
CA LEU A 69 0.34 2.67 2.90
C LEU A 69 1.41 3.55 2.25
N LEU A 70 2.63 3.54 2.79
CA LEU A 70 3.77 4.21 2.18
C LEU A 70 4.81 3.19 1.73
N ASP A 71 5.26 3.33 0.48
CA ASP A 71 6.32 2.48 -0.05
C ASP A 71 7.40 3.31 -0.74
N PHE A 72 8.66 2.96 -0.46
CA PHE A 72 9.82 3.62 -1.03
C PHE A 72 10.78 2.56 -1.56
N GLY A 73 10.87 2.49 -2.89
CA GLY A 73 11.58 1.44 -3.61
C GLY A 73 12.29 1.93 -4.86
N MET A 74 13.00 1.04 -5.55
CA MET A 74 13.26 1.19 -6.97
C MET A 74 12.07 0.62 -7.76
N GLU A 75 11.60 -0.56 -7.38
CA GLU A 75 10.39 -1.22 -7.89
C GLU A 75 9.40 -1.39 -6.73
N SER A 76 8.13 -1.05 -6.93
CA SER A 76 7.13 -1.08 -5.85
C SER A 76 5.73 -1.42 -6.37
N ASP A 77 5.16 -2.51 -5.86
CA ASP A 77 3.82 -2.98 -6.22
C ASP A 77 2.89 -2.95 -5.00
N MET A 78 1.80 -2.18 -5.10
CA MET A 78 0.86 -2.02 -4.00
C MET A 78 -0.58 -2.34 -4.37
N LEU A 79 -1.20 -3.20 -3.55
CA LEU A 79 -2.59 -3.60 -3.66
C LEU A 79 -3.36 -3.28 -2.36
N GLY A 80 -4.34 -2.39 -2.45
CA GLY A 80 -5.14 -1.94 -1.31
C GLY A 80 -6.65 -2.16 -1.48
N PHE A 81 -7.30 -2.81 -0.52
CA PHE A 81 -8.77 -3.01 -0.50
C PHE A 81 -9.43 -2.53 0.79
N GLY A 82 -10.46 -1.68 0.72
CA GLY A 82 -10.99 -1.08 1.95
C GLY A 82 -11.96 0.07 1.79
N MET A 83 -12.41 0.65 2.91
CA MET A 83 -13.34 1.77 2.87
C MET A 83 -12.63 3.07 2.54
N ASP A 84 -11.65 3.45 3.35
CA ASP A 84 -10.85 4.68 3.22
C ASP A 84 -9.36 4.29 3.16
N LYS A 85 -8.60 4.86 2.24
CA LYS A 85 -7.17 4.56 2.09
C LYS A 85 -6.37 5.74 1.56
N ASP A 86 -5.17 5.89 2.10
CA ASP A 86 -4.15 6.76 1.54
C ASP A 86 -2.96 5.91 1.10
N VAL A 87 -2.57 6.05 -0.16
CA VAL A 87 -1.45 5.31 -0.74
C VAL A 87 -0.44 6.28 -1.33
N LEU A 88 0.82 6.11 -0.93
CA LEU A 88 1.94 6.89 -1.40
C LEU A 88 3.10 5.97 -1.81
N GLY A 89 3.48 6.04 -3.07
CA GLY A 89 4.63 5.34 -3.62
C GLY A 89 5.68 6.33 -4.09
N LEU A 90 6.93 6.06 -3.78
CA LEU A 90 8.08 6.75 -4.37
C LEU A 90 9.05 5.69 -4.92
N GLY A 91 9.23 5.65 -6.24
CA GLY A 91 10.17 4.72 -6.84
C GLY A 91 10.66 5.09 -8.22
N MET A 92 11.43 4.20 -8.86
CA MET A 92 11.70 4.32 -10.29
C MET A 92 10.51 3.79 -11.07
N ASP A 93 10.07 2.58 -10.74
CA ASP A 93 8.94 1.92 -11.35
C ASP A 93 7.93 1.52 -10.25
N SER A 94 6.65 1.83 -10.46
CA SER A 94 5.63 1.58 -9.44
C SER A 94 4.25 1.30 -10.03
N ASP A 95 3.57 0.30 -9.46
CA ASP A 95 2.20 -0.06 -9.82
C ASP A 95 1.30 -0.09 -8.57
N MET A 96 0.20 0.64 -8.62
CA MET A 96 -0.79 0.75 -7.55
C MET A 96 -2.17 0.31 -8.03
N LEU A 97 -2.80 -0.55 -7.24
CA LEU A 97 -4.16 -1.02 -7.46
C LEU A 97 -5.00 -0.86 -6.20
N GLY A 98 -5.97 0.05 -6.26
CA GLY A 98 -6.89 0.36 -5.18
C GLY A 98 -8.33 -0.06 -5.52
N SER A 99 -9.05 -0.59 -4.54
CA SER A 99 -10.52 -0.66 -4.62
C SER A 99 -11.19 -0.41 -3.27
N GLY A 100 -12.29 0.34 -3.30
CA GLY A 100 -12.89 0.81 -2.07
C GLY A 100 -14.04 1.78 -2.19
N MET A 101 -14.30 2.51 -1.11
CA MET A 101 -15.27 3.62 -1.13
C MET A 101 -14.55 4.93 -1.44
N ASN A 102 -13.46 5.21 -0.74
CA ASN A 102 -12.65 6.41 -0.89
C ASN A 102 -11.15 6.06 -0.93
N SER A 103 -10.38 6.67 -1.82
CA SER A 103 -8.92 6.69 -1.68
C SER A 103 -8.22 7.89 -2.28
N ASP A 104 -7.07 8.19 -1.69
CA ASP A 104 -6.09 9.11 -2.24
C ASP A 104 -4.86 8.28 -2.68
N LEU A 105 -4.60 8.23 -3.98
CA LEU A 105 -3.44 7.52 -4.56
C LEU A 105 -2.45 8.54 -5.13
N LEU A 106 -1.24 8.54 -4.59
CA LEU A 106 -0.19 9.47 -4.95
C LEU A 106 1.09 8.71 -5.29
N ASP A 107 1.61 8.91 -6.49
CA ASP A 107 2.79 8.17 -6.93
C ASP A 107 3.79 9.06 -7.66
N PHE A 108 5.08 8.85 -7.40
CA PHE A 108 6.18 9.59 -8.01
C PHE A 108 7.30 8.65 -8.45
N GLY A 109 7.71 8.78 -9.70
CA GLY A 109 8.75 7.94 -10.26
C GLY A 109 9.07 8.20 -11.72
N MET A 110 9.64 7.20 -12.39
CA MET A 110 9.98 7.24 -13.82
C MET A 110 8.87 6.58 -14.64
N GLU A 111 8.43 5.38 -14.26
CA GLU A 111 7.32 4.65 -14.86
C GLU A 111 6.28 4.30 -13.80
N ILE A 112 5.02 4.73 -14.01
CA ILE A 112 3.97 4.65 -12.99
C ILE A 112 2.69 4.09 -13.58
N GLY A 113 2.04 3.17 -12.88
CA GLY A 113 0.69 2.71 -13.14
C GLY A 113 -0.22 2.86 -11.92
N ILE A 114 -1.31 3.61 -12.02
CA ILE A 114 -2.33 3.70 -10.96
C ILE A 114 -3.68 3.21 -11.52
N PHE A 115 -4.29 2.25 -10.84
CA PHE A 115 -5.61 1.71 -11.16
C PHE A 115 -6.52 1.73 -9.93
N GLY A 116 -7.64 2.47 -10.01
CA GLY A 116 -8.61 2.61 -8.93
C GLY A 116 -10.02 2.15 -9.33
N PHE A 117 -10.68 1.38 -8.47
CA PHE A 117 -12.11 1.01 -8.59
C PHE A 117 -12.87 1.40 -7.32
N GLU A 118 -13.35 2.64 -7.27
CA GLU A 118 -13.81 3.26 -6.03
C GLU A 118 -15.08 4.08 -6.21
N MET A 119 -15.70 4.54 -5.12
CA MET A 119 -16.84 5.45 -5.26
C MET A 119 -16.35 6.89 -5.41
N GLU A 120 -15.36 7.28 -4.61
CA GLU A 120 -14.65 8.55 -4.64
C GLU A 120 -13.14 8.24 -4.67
N SER A 121 -12.37 8.98 -5.48
CA SER A 121 -10.93 8.76 -5.56
C SER A 121 -10.20 9.99 -6.07
N ASP A 122 -9.13 10.40 -5.39
CA ASP A 122 -8.17 11.38 -5.89
C ASP A 122 -6.87 10.65 -6.28
N MET A 123 -6.45 10.79 -7.54
CA MET A 123 -5.23 10.15 -8.04
C MET A 123 -4.28 11.17 -8.64
N LEU A 124 -3.02 11.16 -8.23
CA LEU A 124 -1.94 11.95 -8.84
C LEU A 124 -0.72 11.06 -9.11
N ALA A 125 -0.22 11.13 -10.34
CA ALA A 125 1.02 10.48 -10.74
C ALA A 125 2.00 11.52 -11.28
N TYR A 126 3.24 11.48 -10.83
CA TYR A 126 4.30 12.35 -11.33
C TYR A 126 5.51 11.51 -11.77
N GLY A 127 5.57 11.25 -13.08
CA GLY A 127 6.72 10.58 -13.67
C GLY A 127 6.94 10.87 -15.14
N MET A 128 8.00 10.25 -15.69
CA MET A 128 8.30 10.37 -17.13
C MET A 128 7.25 9.64 -17.98
N ILE A 129 6.77 8.51 -17.48
CA ILE A 129 5.71 7.69 -18.06
C ILE A 129 4.71 7.42 -16.93
N SER A 130 3.45 7.75 -17.16
CA SER A 130 2.41 7.51 -16.16
C SER A 130 1.11 7.09 -16.83
N ILE A 131 0.49 6.05 -16.29
CA ILE A 131 -0.84 5.56 -16.67
C ILE A 131 -1.72 5.65 -15.43
N MET A 132 -2.93 6.18 -15.61
CA MET A 132 -3.90 6.30 -14.53
C MET A 132 -5.28 5.92 -15.05
N LEU A 133 -5.95 4.99 -14.36
CA LEU A 133 -7.28 4.52 -14.71
C LEU A 133 -8.16 4.40 -13.47
N GLY A 134 -9.14 5.30 -13.34
CA GLY A 134 -10.12 5.28 -12.26
C GLY A 134 -11.51 4.93 -12.75
N PHE A 135 -12.21 4.06 -12.03
CA PHE A 135 -13.63 3.79 -12.20
C PHE A 135 -14.39 4.18 -10.93
N GLY A 136 -14.97 5.38 -10.97
CA GLY A 136 -15.84 5.99 -9.95
C GLY A 136 -17.32 5.66 -10.15
N MET A 137 -18.07 5.41 -9.07
CA MET A 137 -19.54 5.44 -9.08
C MET A 137 -20.05 6.78 -8.52
N ASP A 138 -19.82 7.88 -9.23
CA ASP A 138 -20.46 9.16 -8.90
C ASP A 138 -21.98 9.01 -9.04
N SER A 139 -22.67 9.06 -7.91
CA SER A 139 -24.13 8.96 -7.85
C SER A 139 -24.80 10.32 -8.09
N ASP A 140 -24.41 11.05 -9.14
CA ASP A 140 -25.18 12.21 -9.58
C ASP A 140 -26.36 11.75 -10.46
N LEU A 141 -27.39 11.22 -9.78
CA LEU A 141 -28.76 11.11 -10.28
C LEU A 141 -29.68 11.95 -9.39
N GLY A 142 -29.69 13.26 -9.65
CA GLY A 142 -30.66 14.24 -9.16
C GLY A 142 -31.28 15.03 -10.30
#